data_AF-A0A317V0E1-F1
#
_entry.id   AF-A0A317V0E1-F1
#
_cell.length_a   1.000
_cell.length_b   1.000
_cell.length_c   1.000
_cell.angle_alpha   90.00
_cell.angle_beta   90.00
_cell.angle_gamma   90.00
#
_symmetry.space_group_name_H-M   'P 1'
#
loop_
_entity.id
_entity.type
_entity.pdbx_description
1 polymer ?
#
loop_
_entity_poly.entity_id
_entity_poly.type
_entity_poly.pdbx_seq_one_letter_code
_entity_poly.pdbx_strand_id
1 'polypeptide(L)'
;MSLLREGMFTMRSTVSDLDDFDSQLPVFDNVSKFLITDDVDQVFWWQTTGRHFARMMHEARYPEARQVELLLFYRFVIAPRLGPRPISATPRFYSRVAPGVGDGSPIGYSWRWGTGPNSKPQIRHYIEAIGPLTGTTADPLNESAAKEMLHQLGQLVPGVELPLAWKFAAHIRPSLTDESTRAVAGSSILIGLQCAPDSQGIDVMAGLMTRSPAQVPALLHTIFPRAMRDAYGPDASLDGLNMVREFLEHDPHGQYLTILGTTAIDCCDAATSRFKVYVTTTNTSFAHLAAVMTLGGRKPESPESLSQLQELWYALKALDPKFPTTAEAPSTVNNSNGTTTNGKPNNANVSGVTFYFDIHPKYSFPHIKLQVDVSKHTTSDLDAIHAVTGFLARRGQGADAQAYINVVRAMISDEELRTRRGFQAFFAFAFKKGEVDITSYFLPQIYRRYVEIEDELALEEGNFKKRTSPKSQRRSRFEAY
;
A
#
# COMPACT_ATOMS: atom_id res chain seq x y z
N MET A 1 8.05 -64.50 4.95
CA MET A 1 7.38 -63.76 6.04
C MET A 1 7.92 -62.35 6.06
N SER A 2 7.01 -61.41 5.83
CA SER A 2 7.02 -59.96 6.13
C SER A 2 8.24 -59.10 5.78
N LEU A 3 8.10 -58.36 4.67
CA LEU A 3 8.69 -57.03 4.44
C LEU A 3 8.01 -56.00 5.36
N LEU A 4 8.77 -55.14 6.03
CA LEU A 4 8.26 -53.90 6.62
C LEU A 4 8.93 -52.72 5.89
N ARG A 5 8.18 -52.10 4.97
CA ARG A 5 8.38 -50.72 4.53
C ARG A 5 7.45 -49.88 5.39
N GLU A 6 8.00 -49.02 6.24
CA GLU A 6 7.23 -47.96 6.89
C GLU A 6 6.94 -46.85 5.88
N GLY A 7 5.65 -46.55 5.75
CA GLY A 7 5.08 -45.65 4.77
C GLY A 7 5.38 -44.20 5.08
N MET A 8 6.07 -43.55 4.15
CA MET A 8 6.11 -42.11 4.00
C MET A 8 4.73 -41.64 3.52
N PHE A 9 3.88 -41.19 4.44
CA PHE A 9 2.59 -40.57 4.11
C PHE A 9 2.85 -39.17 3.57
N THR A 10 2.98 -39.06 2.24
CA THR A 10 2.82 -37.80 1.51
C THR A 10 1.34 -37.44 1.55
N MET A 11 0.94 -36.61 2.53
CA MET A 11 -0.31 -35.86 2.42
C MET A 11 -0.18 -34.89 1.25
N ARG A 12 -0.70 -35.29 0.09
CA ARG A 12 -1.14 -34.33 -0.91
C ARG A 12 -2.26 -33.52 -0.28
N SER A 13 -1.99 -32.24 -0.01
CA SER A 13 -3.01 -31.25 0.31
C SER A 13 -4.07 -31.29 -0.79
N THR A 14 -5.19 -31.93 -0.49
CA THR A 14 -6.40 -31.83 -1.30
C THR A 14 -7.08 -30.52 -0.90
N VAL A 15 -7.67 -29.86 -1.89
CA VAL A 15 -8.19 -28.48 -1.88
C VAL A 15 -9.40 -28.27 -0.93
N SER A 16 -9.60 -29.12 0.09
CA SER A 16 -10.86 -29.16 0.87
C SER A 16 -10.80 -28.69 2.32
N ASP A 17 -9.63 -28.39 2.89
CA ASP A 17 -9.52 -27.88 4.28
C ASP A 17 -9.14 -26.39 4.34
N LEU A 18 -9.42 -25.63 3.28
CA LEU A 18 -9.35 -24.16 3.33
C LEU A 18 -10.62 -23.65 4.00
N ASP A 19 -10.47 -22.80 5.02
CA ASP A 19 -11.57 -21.98 5.55
C ASP A 19 -12.35 -21.39 4.36
N ASP A 20 -13.64 -21.70 4.23
CA ASP A 20 -14.50 -21.14 3.19
C ASP A 20 -14.74 -19.65 3.50
N PHE A 21 -13.72 -18.83 3.24
CA PHE A 21 -13.74 -17.39 3.48
C PHE A 21 -14.85 -16.70 2.69
N ASP A 22 -15.31 -17.29 1.59
CA ASP A 22 -16.36 -16.73 0.73
C ASP A 22 -17.74 -16.86 1.34
N SER A 23 -18.02 -17.97 2.03
CA SER A 23 -19.26 -18.11 2.81
C SER A 23 -19.46 -17.00 3.84
N GLN A 24 -18.38 -16.30 4.23
CA GLN A 24 -18.38 -15.21 5.21
C GLN A 24 -18.63 -13.82 4.60
N LEU A 25 -18.87 -13.71 3.28
CA LEU A 25 -19.07 -12.43 2.58
C LEU A 25 -20.53 -12.20 2.10
N PRO A 26 -21.57 -12.41 2.94
CA PRO A 26 -22.95 -12.26 2.50
C PRO A 26 -23.30 -10.83 2.04
N VAL A 27 -22.61 -9.81 2.57
CA VAL A 27 -22.80 -8.42 2.14
C VAL A 27 -22.35 -8.24 0.68
N PHE A 28 -21.17 -8.76 0.33
CA PHE A 28 -20.64 -8.71 -1.03
C PHE A 28 -21.55 -9.46 -2.01
N ASP A 29 -21.99 -10.66 -1.64
CA ASP A 29 -22.93 -11.46 -2.42
C ASP A 29 -24.26 -10.73 -2.65
N ASN A 30 -24.79 -10.10 -1.61
CA ASN A 30 -26.06 -9.37 -1.67
C ASN A 30 -25.97 -8.13 -2.56
N VAL A 31 -24.87 -7.37 -2.48
CA VAL A 31 -24.62 -6.23 -3.37
C VAL A 31 -24.45 -6.72 -4.81
N SER A 32 -23.65 -7.77 -5.03
CA SER A 32 -23.33 -8.32 -6.36
C SER A 32 -24.56 -8.74 -7.17
N LYS A 33 -25.63 -9.24 -6.51
CA LYS A 33 -26.86 -9.72 -7.17
C LYS A 33 -27.50 -8.72 -8.13
N PHE A 34 -27.34 -7.42 -7.89
CA PHE A 34 -28.05 -6.37 -8.62
C PHE A 34 -27.11 -5.40 -9.35
N LEU A 35 -25.81 -5.68 -9.38
CA LEU A 35 -24.87 -4.85 -10.13
C LEU A 35 -24.98 -5.12 -11.63
N ILE A 36 -24.79 -4.06 -12.41
CA ILE A 36 -24.70 -4.16 -13.88
C ILE A 36 -23.38 -4.83 -14.26
N THR A 37 -23.44 -5.74 -15.23
CA THR A 37 -22.32 -6.60 -15.67
C THR A 37 -22.02 -6.45 -17.17
N ASP A 38 -22.24 -5.27 -17.74
CA ASP A 38 -22.03 -4.97 -19.17
C ASP A 38 -20.56 -4.72 -19.52
N ASP A 39 -19.81 -4.11 -18.61
CA ASP A 39 -18.37 -3.89 -18.74
C ASP A 39 -17.57 -5.04 -18.09
N VAL A 40 -16.97 -5.88 -18.95
CA VAL A 40 -16.19 -7.05 -18.52
C VAL A 40 -14.92 -6.68 -17.73
N ASP A 41 -14.34 -5.50 -17.97
CA ASP A 41 -13.16 -5.04 -17.25
C ASP A 41 -13.55 -4.66 -15.82
N GLN A 42 -14.64 -3.92 -15.67
CA GLN A 42 -15.18 -3.56 -14.35
C GLN A 42 -15.69 -4.77 -13.57
N VAL A 43 -16.30 -5.75 -14.24
CA VAL A 43 -16.74 -7.02 -13.63
C VAL A 43 -15.54 -7.80 -13.09
N PHE A 44 -14.45 -7.92 -13.87
CA PHE A 44 -13.22 -8.56 -13.40
C PHE A 44 -12.68 -7.88 -12.14
N TRP A 45 -12.54 -6.55 -12.15
CA TRP A 45 -12.06 -5.80 -11.00
C TRP A 45 -13.00 -5.84 -9.78
N TRP A 46 -14.30 -6.03 -10.01
CA TRP A 46 -15.27 -6.25 -8.94
C TRP A 46 -15.08 -7.62 -8.29
N GLN A 47 -15.03 -8.68 -9.10
CA GLN A 47 -14.91 -10.07 -8.62
C GLN A 47 -13.55 -10.35 -7.96
N THR A 48 -12.51 -9.63 -8.34
CA THR A 48 -11.17 -9.76 -7.76
C THR A 48 -10.97 -8.76 -6.61
N THR A 49 -10.63 -7.52 -6.93
CA THR A 49 -10.20 -6.53 -5.96
C THR A 49 -11.36 -5.91 -5.16
N GLY A 50 -12.60 -5.98 -5.66
CA GLY A 50 -13.81 -5.68 -4.89
C GLY A 50 -14.09 -6.74 -3.82
N ARG A 51 -13.96 -8.03 -4.15
CA ARG A 51 -14.04 -9.14 -3.19
C ARG A 51 -12.95 -9.05 -2.12
N HIS A 52 -11.72 -8.72 -2.51
CA HIS A 52 -10.63 -8.42 -1.55
C HIS A 52 -11.02 -7.31 -0.56
N PHE A 53 -11.67 -6.26 -1.04
CA PHE A 53 -12.11 -5.16 -0.18
C PHE A 53 -13.22 -5.59 0.78
N ALA A 54 -14.19 -6.38 0.32
CA ALA A 54 -15.20 -6.97 1.19
C ALA A 54 -14.57 -7.81 2.31
N ARG A 55 -13.59 -8.66 1.96
CA ARG A 55 -12.85 -9.46 2.92
C ARG A 55 -12.15 -8.63 3.99
N MET A 56 -11.44 -7.57 3.57
CA MET A 56 -10.77 -6.67 4.50
C MET A 56 -11.76 -6.02 5.46
N MET A 57 -12.89 -5.51 4.95
CA MET A 57 -13.89 -4.85 5.78
C MET A 57 -14.59 -5.80 6.76
N HIS A 58 -14.85 -7.04 6.33
CA HIS A 58 -15.38 -8.10 7.19
C HIS A 58 -14.46 -8.35 8.39
N GLU A 59 -13.18 -8.65 8.13
CA GLU A 59 -12.19 -8.94 9.17
C GLU A 59 -11.87 -7.74 10.06
N ALA A 60 -11.91 -6.53 9.50
CA ALA A 60 -11.73 -5.29 10.25
C ALA A 60 -13.01 -4.84 10.99
N ARG A 61 -14.09 -5.63 10.95
CA ARG A 61 -15.34 -5.44 11.70
C ARG A 61 -16.04 -4.12 11.34
N TYR A 62 -16.11 -3.80 10.05
CA TYR A 62 -16.83 -2.64 9.56
C TYR A 62 -18.34 -2.89 9.71
N PRO A 63 -19.13 -1.89 10.14
CA PRO A 63 -20.59 -2.03 10.18
C PRO A 63 -21.15 -2.38 8.79
N GLU A 64 -22.17 -3.24 8.72
CA GLU A 64 -22.72 -3.72 7.44
C GLU A 64 -23.14 -2.57 6.51
N ALA A 65 -23.81 -1.54 7.03
CA ALA A 65 -24.19 -0.37 6.25
C ALA A 65 -22.97 0.33 5.61
N ARG A 66 -21.86 0.41 6.35
CA ARG A 66 -20.61 0.98 5.86
C ARG A 66 -19.94 0.08 4.83
N GLN A 67 -20.04 -1.25 4.98
CA GLN A 67 -19.57 -2.19 3.95
C GLN A 67 -20.33 -2.01 2.64
N VAL A 68 -21.67 -1.92 2.68
CA VAL A 68 -22.49 -1.68 1.49
C VAL A 68 -22.11 -0.37 0.81
N GLU A 69 -22.03 0.72 1.57
CA GLU A 69 -21.64 2.04 1.06
C GLU A 69 -20.28 1.99 0.34
N LEU A 70 -19.26 1.44 1.00
CA LEU A 70 -17.90 1.38 0.48
C LEU A 70 -17.77 0.42 -0.71
N LEU A 71 -18.55 -0.65 -0.75
CA LEU A 71 -18.61 -1.56 -1.91
C LEU A 71 -19.24 -0.89 -3.13
N LEU A 72 -20.30 -0.10 -2.95
CA LEU A 72 -20.89 0.69 -4.03
C LEU A 72 -19.92 1.78 -4.49
N PHE A 73 -19.26 2.47 -3.56
CA PHE A 73 -18.20 3.43 -3.88
C PHE A 73 -17.08 2.75 -4.69
N TYR A 74 -16.63 1.58 -4.28
CA TYR A 74 -15.64 0.81 -5.02
C TYR A 74 -16.12 0.49 -6.45
N ARG A 75 -17.34 -0.06 -6.59
CA ARG A 75 -17.89 -0.50 -7.89
C ARG A 75 -18.04 0.65 -8.88
N PHE A 76 -18.47 1.83 -8.42
CA PHE A 76 -18.82 2.96 -9.29
C PHE A 76 -17.74 4.03 -9.41
N VAL A 77 -16.78 4.09 -8.48
CA VAL A 77 -15.72 5.12 -8.46
C VAL A 77 -14.33 4.52 -8.66
N ILE A 78 -14.02 3.37 -8.04
CA ILE A 78 -12.68 2.77 -8.12
C ILE A 78 -12.55 1.86 -9.34
N ALA A 79 -13.42 0.85 -9.49
CA ALA A 79 -13.29 -0.16 -10.54
C ALA A 79 -13.16 0.42 -11.97
N PRO A 80 -13.91 1.47 -12.38
CA PRO A 80 -13.75 2.08 -13.70
C PRO A 80 -12.39 2.75 -13.94
N ARG A 81 -11.61 3.00 -12.87
CA ARG A 81 -10.29 3.65 -12.92
C ARG A 81 -9.13 2.67 -12.87
N LEU A 82 -9.40 1.36 -12.80
CA LEU A 82 -8.35 0.32 -12.82
C LEU A 82 -7.97 -0.13 -14.24
N GLY A 83 -8.66 0.41 -15.26
CA GLY A 83 -8.35 0.14 -16.67
C GLY A 83 -8.74 -1.28 -17.11
N PRO A 84 -8.24 -1.73 -18.29
CA PRO A 84 -8.61 -3.02 -18.85
C PRO A 84 -8.20 -4.20 -17.96
N ARG A 85 -9.00 -5.27 -17.94
CA ARG A 85 -8.63 -6.49 -17.24
C ARG A 85 -7.36 -7.11 -17.83
N PRO A 86 -6.54 -7.79 -17.02
CA PRO A 86 -5.45 -8.62 -17.52
C PRO A 86 -5.94 -9.63 -18.56
N ILE A 87 -5.14 -9.85 -19.60
CA ILE A 87 -5.33 -10.92 -20.59
C ILE A 87 -4.10 -11.86 -20.65
N SER A 88 -3.12 -11.59 -19.79
CA SER A 88 -1.89 -12.36 -19.62
C SER A 88 -1.24 -11.95 -18.30
N ALA A 89 -0.20 -12.69 -17.90
CA ALA A 89 0.62 -12.35 -16.74
C ALA A 89 1.50 -11.10 -16.91
N THR A 90 1.47 -10.45 -18.08
CA THR A 90 2.26 -9.26 -18.36
C THR A 90 1.34 -8.05 -18.50
N PRO A 91 1.51 -6.99 -17.69
CA PRO A 91 0.69 -5.80 -17.79
C PRO A 91 0.94 -5.05 -19.10
N ARG A 92 -0.12 -4.52 -19.71
CA ARG A 92 -0.03 -3.60 -20.87
C ARG A 92 0.64 -2.28 -20.48
N PHE A 93 0.33 -1.82 -19.28
CA PHE A 93 0.92 -0.65 -18.66
C PHE A 93 1.39 -1.03 -17.25
N TYR A 94 2.69 -0.87 -17.00
CA TYR A 94 3.27 -1.25 -15.72
C TYR A 94 3.06 -0.14 -14.68
N SER A 95 2.04 -0.30 -13.86
CA SER A 95 1.71 0.60 -12.75
C SER A 95 2.90 0.85 -11.81
N ARG A 96 2.95 2.05 -11.25
CA ARG A 96 3.87 2.56 -10.23
C ARG A 96 3.40 2.30 -8.81
N VAL A 97 2.25 1.67 -8.62
CA VAL A 97 1.80 1.16 -7.31
C VAL A 97 2.90 0.24 -6.74
N ALA A 98 3.43 0.62 -5.57
CA ALA A 98 4.54 -0.06 -4.90
C ALA A 98 5.77 -0.30 -5.81
N PRO A 99 6.44 0.76 -6.29
CA PRO A 99 7.48 0.63 -7.30
C PRO A 99 8.64 -0.22 -6.74
N GLY A 100 9.04 -1.26 -7.48
CA GLY A 100 10.12 -2.19 -7.10
C GLY A 100 9.64 -3.56 -6.61
N VAL A 101 8.43 -3.66 -6.06
CA VAL A 101 7.82 -4.91 -5.57
C VAL A 101 6.43 -5.20 -6.19
N GLY A 102 5.77 -4.17 -6.72
CA GLY A 102 4.56 -4.28 -7.52
C GLY A 102 4.75 -5.17 -8.74
N ASP A 103 3.68 -5.81 -9.19
CA ASP A 103 3.64 -6.64 -10.40
C ASP A 103 3.05 -5.90 -11.62
N GLY A 104 2.81 -4.60 -11.48
CA GLY A 104 2.12 -3.76 -12.44
C GLY A 104 0.62 -3.59 -12.19
N SER A 105 0.06 -4.18 -11.12
CA SER A 105 -1.31 -3.94 -10.70
C SER A 105 -1.59 -2.44 -10.44
N PRO A 106 -2.71 -1.87 -10.91
CA PRO A 106 -3.06 -0.46 -10.71
C PRO A 106 -3.60 -0.13 -9.31
N ILE A 107 -3.61 -1.11 -8.39
CA ILE A 107 -4.14 -0.95 -7.04
C ILE A 107 -3.32 -1.75 -6.03
N GLY A 108 -3.15 -1.19 -4.84
CA GLY A 108 -2.74 -1.93 -3.67
C GLY A 108 -3.49 -1.48 -2.42
N TYR A 109 -3.25 -2.20 -1.32
CA TYR A 109 -4.00 -2.05 -0.07
C TYR A 109 -3.11 -1.70 1.10
N SER A 110 -3.68 -1.02 2.08
CA SER A 110 -3.06 -0.91 3.39
C SER A 110 -4.05 -1.15 4.51
N TRP A 111 -3.52 -1.74 5.57
CA TRP A 111 -4.21 -2.07 6.81
C TRP A 111 -3.49 -1.36 7.95
N ARG A 112 -4.09 -0.29 8.46
CA ARG A 112 -3.56 0.43 9.61
C ARG A 112 -4.17 -0.14 10.87
N TRP A 113 -3.35 -0.79 11.68
CA TRP A 113 -3.74 -1.60 12.83
C TRP A 113 -4.41 -0.81 13.96
N GLY A 114 -4.10 0.49 14.06
CA GLY A 114 -4.50 1.30 15.21
C GLY A 114 -3.65 1.01 16.45
N THR A 115 -3.73 1.90 17.44
CA THR A 115 -3.00 1.79 18.70
C THR A 115 -3.98 1.36 19.80
N GLY A 116 -4.00 0.07 20.14
CA GLY A 116 -4.76 -0.47 21.28
C GLY A 116 -5.87 -1.49 20.91
N PRO A 117 -6.37 -2.23 21.91
CA PRO A 117 -7.18 -3.45 21.71
C PRO A 117 -8.60 -3.22 21.14
N ASN A 118 -9.13 -2.00 21.27
CA ASN A 118 -10.45 -1.64 20.76
C ASN A 118 -10.39 -0.85 19.46
N SER A 119 -9.19 -0.63 18.90
CA SER A 119 -9.07 0.06 17.62
C SER A 119 -9.55 -0.87 16.50
N LYS A 120 -10.28 -0.30 15.53
CA LYS A 120 -10.63 -1.01 14.31
C LYS A 120 -9.64 -0.63 13.22
N PRO A 121 -9.15 -1.60 12.44
CA PRO A 121 -8.22 -1.31 11.36
C PRO A 121 -8.80 -0.35 10.32
N GLN A 122 -7.99 0.62 9.89
CA GLN A 122 -8.36 1.51 8.77
C GLN A 122 -7.84 0.90 7.47
N ILE A 123 -8.72 0.80 6.48
CA ILE A 123 -8.37 0.24 5.17
C ILE A 123 -8.11 1.40 4.22
N ARG A 124 -7.09 1.29 3.39
CA ARG A 124 -6.83 2.28 2.35
C ARG A 124 -6.42 1.61 1.05
N HIS A 125 -6.93 2.15 -0.06
CA HIS A 125 -6.45 1.86 -1.39
C HIS A 125 -5.40 2.88 -1.80
N TYR A 126 -4.37 2.45 -2.51
CA TYR A 126 -3.50 3.34 -3.28
C TYR A 126 -3.54 2.89 -4.74
N ILE A 127 -3.95 3.82 -5.60
CA ILE A 127 -4.42 3.55 -6.95
C ILE A 127 -3.59 4.37 -7.92
N GLU A 128 -3.18 3.74 -9.01
CA GLU A 128 -2.83 4.44 -10.23
C GLU A 128 -4.03 4.37 -11.18
N ALA A 129 -4.67 5.50 -11.42
CA ALA A 129 -5.80 5.53 -12.34
C ALA A 129 -5.31 5.27 -13.77
N ILE A 130 -5.94 4.32 -14.45
CA ILE A 130 -5.69 3.95 -15.84
C ILE A 130 -6.91 4.34 -16.66
N GLY A 131 -6.69 5.03 -17.77
CA GLY A 131 -7.70 5.41 -18.73
C GLY A 131 -7.27 5.13 -20.17
N PRO A 132 -8.10 5.51 -21.17
CA PRO A 132 -7.86 5.19 -22.58
C PRO A 132 -6.55 5.75 -23.17
N LEU A 133 -6.00 6.81 -22.57
CA LEU A 133 -4.77 7.46 -23.03
C LEU A 133 -3.51 6.97 -22.30
N THR A 134 -3.67 6.19 -21.23
CA THR A 134 -2.56 5.73 -20.38
C THR A 134 -1.53 4.94 -21.22
N GLY A 135 -0.25 5.34 -21.10
CA GLY A 135 0.85 4.70 -21.83
C GLY A 135 0.98 5.12 -23.30
N THR A 136 0.10 5.99 -23.80
CA THR A 136 0.22 6.57 -25.14
C THR A 136 1.03 7.87 -25.13
N THR A 137 1.45 8.34 -26.29
CA THR A 137 2.13 9.65 -26.42
C THR A 137 1.22 10.85 -26.10
N ALA A 138 -0.10 10.65 -26.05
CA ALA A 138 -1.06 11.69 -25.66
C ALA A 138 -1.10 11.91 -24.13
N ASP A 139 -0.68 10.93 -23.34
CA ASP A 139 -0.58 11.05 -21.87
C ASP A 139 0.72 10.41 -21.34
N PRO A 140 1.88 11.03 -21.64
CA PRO A 140 3.19 10.47 -21.28
C PRO A 140 3.45 10.42 -19.77
N LEU A 141 2.63 11.11 -18.96
CA LEU A 141 2.74 11.18 -17.50
C LEU A 141 1.63 10.42 -16.76
N ASN A 142 0.78 9.69 -17.49
CA ASN A 142 -0.43 9.04 -16.99
C ASN A 142 -1.21 9.92 -15.99
N GLU A 143 -1.45 11.17 -16.34
CA GLU A 143 -2.04 12.15 -15.42
C GLU A 143 -3.51 12.42 -15.69
N SER A 144 -4.02 12.08 -16.88
CA SER A 144 -5.38 12.45 -17.30
C SER A 144 -6.43 11.70 -16.48
N ALA A 145 -6.32 10.37 -16.41
CA ALA A 145 -7.25 9.53 -15.66
C ALA A 145 -7.23 9.83 -14.15
N ALA A 146 -6.04 10.12 -13.61
CA ALA A 146 -5.89 10.47 -12.19
C ALA A 146 -6.50 11.85 -11.88
N LYS A 147 -6.30 12.85 -12.76
CA LYS A 147 -6.94 14.17 -12.62
C LYS A 147 -8.46 14.08 -12.69
N GLU A 148 -8.97 13.29 -13.62
CA GLU A 148 -10.42 13.06 -13.75
C GLU A 148 -11.00 12.40 -12.50
N MET A 149 -10.33 11.35 -11.99
CA MET A 149 -10.74 10.68 -10.75
C MET A 149 -10.71 11.63 -9.55
N LEU A 150 -9.65 12.44 -9.38
CA LEU A 150 -9.58 13.43 -8.31
C LEU A 150 -10.70 14.47 -8.42
N HIS A 151 -10.99 14.97 -9.62
CA HIS A 151 -12.09 15.90 -9.86
C HIS A 151 -13.44 15.28 -9.46
N GLN A 152 -13.70 14.04 -9.87
CA GLN A 152 -14.91 13.30 -9.51
C GLN A 152 -15.02 13.10 -7.99
N LEU A 153 -13.92 12.77 -7.30
CA LEU A 153 -13.90 12.62 -5.84
C LEU A 153 -14.24 13.93 -5.12
N GLY A 154 -13.75 15.08 -5.61
CA GLY A 154 -14.08 16.39 -5.05
C GLY A 154 -15.56 16.78 -5.22
N GLN A 155 -16.29 16.13 -6.13
CA GLN A 155 -17.74 16.32 -6.31
C GLN A 155 -18.56 15.34 -5.47
N LEU A 156 -18.08 14.11 -5.30
CA LEU A 156 -18.84 13.02 -4.68
C LEU A 156 -18.59 12.88 -3.17
N VAL A 157 -17.39 13.17 -2.69
CA VAL A 157 -16.97 12.88 -1.31
C VAL A 157 -17.01 14.17 -0.48
N PRO A 158 -17.88 14.27 0.55
CA PRO A 158 -17.93 15.44 1.40
C PRO A 158 -16.59 15.72 2.09
N GLY A 159 -16.18 16.98 2.10
CA GLY A 159 -14.94 17.44 2.76
C GLY A 159 -13.67 17.26 1.92
N VAL A 160 -13.75 16.69 0.72
CA VAL A 160 -12.61 16.63 -0.20
C VAL A 160 -12.40 17.98 -0.86
N GLU A 161 -11.22 18.56 -0.67
CA GLU A 161 -10.80 19.81 -1.28
C GLU A 161 -9.49 19.61 -2.07
N LEU A 162 -9.49 20.02 -3.34
CA LEU A 162 -8.36 19.85 -4.25
C LEU A 162 -7.41 21.06 -4.43
N PRO A 163 -7.68 22.32 -3.97
CA PRO A 163 -6.80 23.45 -4.26
C PRO A 163 -5.34 23.22 -3.88
N LEU A 164 -5.07 22.59 -2.72
CA LEU A 164 -3.70 22.34 -2.27
C LEU A 164 -3.00 21.31 -3.16
N ALA A 165 -3.68 20.21 -3.49
CA ALA A 165 -3.15 19.21 -4.40
C ALA A 165 -2.79 19.83 -5.76
N TRP A 166 -3.63 20.72 -6.31
CA TRP A 166 -3.35 21.38 -7.59
C TRP A 166 -2.23 22.41 -7.53
N LYS A 167 -2.13 23.16 -6.44
CA LYS A 167 -1.01 24.09 -6.23
C LYS A 167 0.32 23.33 -6.16
N PHE A 168 0.41 22.25 -5.38
CA PHE A 168 1.60 21.40 -5.35
C PHE A 168 1.88 20.75 -6.71
N ALA A 169 0.85 20.24 -7.40
CA ALA A 169 1.01 19.62 -8.71
C ALA A 169 1.61 20.57 -9.75
N ALA A 170 1.22 21.85 -9.74
CA ALA A 170 1.77 22.86 -10.65
C ALA A 170 3.29 23.07 -10.47
N HIS A 171 3.79 22.97 -9.23
CA HIS A 171 5.22 23.13 -8.91
C HIS A 171 6.05 21.88 -9.20
N ILE A 172 5.44 20.69 -9.08
CA ILE A 172 6.15 19.41 -9.12
C ILE A 172 6.10 18.77 -10.51
N ARG A 173 5.07 19.06 -11.30
CA ARG A 173 4.89 18.46 -12.61
C ARG A 173 6.16 18.64 -13.48
N PRO A 174 6.75 17.55 -14.01
CA PRO A 174 7.94 17.64 -14.82
C PRO A 174 7.68 18.39 -16.13
N SER A 175 8.63 19.26 -16.52
CA SER A 175 8.66 19.82 -17.87
C SER A 175 9.23 18.77 -18.83
N LEU A 176 8.48 18.39 -19.85
CA LEU A 176 8.93 17.43 -20.87
C LEU A 176 9.71 18.10 -22.01
N THR A 177 10.20 19.32 -21.79
CA THR A 177 10.92 20.12 -22.79
C THR A 177 12.34 19.64 -23.04
N ASP A 178 13.03 19.09 -22.02
CA ASP A 178 14.39 18.55 -22.15
C ASP A 178 14.41 17.02 -22.26
N GLU A 179 15.43 16.48 -22.93
CA GLU A 179 15.55 15.04 -23.19
C GLU A 179 15.80 14.22 -21.93
N SER A 180 16.55 14.77 -20.96
CA SER A 180 16.89 14.04 -19.73
C SER A 180 15.66 13.75 -18.88
N THR A 181 14.73 14.70 -18.81
CA THR A 181 13.44 14.51 -18.14
C THR A 181 12.54 13.56 -18.92
N ARG A 182 12.47 13.67 -20.25
CA ARG A 182 11.68 12.75 -21.09
C ARG A 182 12.11 11.30 -20.94
N ALA A 183 13.42 11.04 -20.89
CA ALA A 183 13.98 9.68 -20.77
C ALA A 183 13.57 8.95 -19.47
N VAL A 184 13.19 9.69 -18.44
CA VAL A 184 12.79 9.14 -17.13
C VAL A 184 11.35 9.45 -16.75
N ALA A 185 10.60 10.11 -17.64
CA ALA A 185 9.20 10.46 -17.45
C ALA A 185 8.32 9.21 -17.32
N GLY A 186 7.20 9.37 -16.64
CA GLY A 186 6.21 8.33 -16.44
C GLY A 186 5.14 8.84 -15.50
N SER A 187 4.39 7.94 -14.88
CA SER A 187 3.29 8.29 -13.99
C SER A 187 3.64 9.36 -12.99
N SER A 188 2.81 10.39 -12.94
CA SER A 188 3.03 11.57 -12.12
C SER A 188 2.02 11.71 -10.98
N ILE A 189 0.91 10.97 -11.01
CA ILE A 189 -0.16 11.06 -10.00
C ILE A 189 -0.61 9.67 -9.56
N LEU A 190 -0.64 9.45 -8.25
CA LEU A 190 -1.29 8.32 -7.58
C LEU A 190 -2.37 8.84 -6.64
N ILE A 191 -3.36 8.03 -6.31
CA ILE A 191 -4.49 8.41 -5.46
C ILE A 191 -4.58 7.46 -4.28
N GLY A 192 -4.52 8.01 -3.07
CA GLY A 192 -4.84 7.29 -1.85
C GLY A 192 -6.30 7.52 -1.46
N LEU A 193 -6.99 6.47 -1.03
CA LEU A 193 -8.37 6.53 -0.51
C LEU A 193 -8.41 5.78 0.81
N GLN A 194 -8.54 6.49 1.93
CA GLN A 194 -8.65 5.89 3.26
C GLN A 194 -10.10 5.80 3.69
N CYS A 195 -10.54 4.59 3.96
CA CYS A 195 -11.87 4.25 4.42
C CYS A 195 -11.76 3.84 5.89
N ALA A 196 -12.32 4.65 6.79
CA ALA A 196 -12.41 4.31 8.21
C ALA A 196 -13.76 3.61 8.52
N PRO A 197 -13.81 2.72 9.52
CA PRO A 197 -15.01 1.96 9.85
C PRO A 197 -16.11 2.82 10.49
N ASP A 198 -15.70 3.81 11.28
CA ASP A 198 -16.59 4.64 12.10
C ASP A 198 -16.63 6.10 11.59
N SER A 199 -16.26 6.33 10.32
CA SER A 199 -16.38 7.62 9.63
C SER A 199 -17.28 7.48 8.41
N GLN A 200 -18.11 8.50 8.16
CA GLN A 200 -18.89 8.62 6.93
C GLN A 200 -18.04 9.15 5.75
N GLY A 201 -16.91 9.79 6.04
CA GLY A 201 -16.01 10.34 5.02
C GLY A 201 -15.04 9.31 4.44
N ILE A 202 -14.39 9.68 3.33
CA ILE A 202 -13.25 8.97 2.75
C ILE A 202 -12.11 9.98 2.65
N ASP A 203 -10.99 9.74 3.33
CA ASP A 203 -9.85 10.66 3.23
C ASP A 203 -9.14 10.42 1.90
N VAL A 204 -9.04 11.46 1.09
CA VAL A 204 -8.39 11.42 -0.23
C VAL A 204 -7.00 12.03 -0.11
N MET A 205 -6.00 11.37 -0.71
CA MET A 205 -4.65 11.92 -0.85
C MET A 205 -4.20 11.86 -2.32
N ALA A 206 -3.59 12.93 -2.82
CA ALA A 206 -2.93 12.96 -4.11
C ALA A 206 -1.42 12.73 -3.94
N GLY A 207 -0.92 11.58 -4.38
CA GLY A 207 0.50 11.32 -4.56
C GLY A 207 0.99 11.99 -5.83
N LEU A 208 2.03 12.82 -5.76
CA LEU A 208 2.60 13.54 -6.88
C LEU A 208 4.05 13.14 -7.07
N MET A 209 4.46 12.88 -8.32
CA MET A 209 5.77 12.33 -8.64
C MET A 209 6.44 13.11 -9.77
N THR A 210 7.74 13.36 -9.60
CA THR A 210 8.65 13.82 -10.65
C THR A 210 9.91 12.97 -10.65
N ARG A 211 10.43 12.68 -11.83
CA ARG A 211 11.73 12.03 -11.99
C ARG A 211 12.74 12.92 -12.70
N SER A 212 12.40 14.18 -12.93
CA SER A 212 13.29 15.13 -13.61
C SER A 212 14.61 15.24 -12.83
N PRO A 213 15.75 14.91 -13.44
CA PRO A 213 17.06 15.01 -12.78
C PRO A 213 17.38 16.43 -12.31
N ALA A 214 16.80 17.45 -12.95
CA ALA A 214 16.95 18.84 -12.56
C ALA A 214 16.01 19.26 -11.42
N GLN A 215 14.78 18.73 -11.37
CA GLN A 215 13.81 19.11 -10.34
C GLN A 215 14.03 18.40 -9.01
N VAL A 216 14.39 17.11 -9.00
CA VAL A 216 14.50 16.33 -7.76
C VAL A 216 15.47 16.96 -6.75
N PRO A 217 16.70 17.37 -7.12
CA PRO A 217 17.60 18.07 -6.20
C PRO A 217 17.08 19.44 -5.75
N ALA A 218 16.22 20.08 -6.55
CA ALA A 218 15.64 21.39 -6.25
C ALA A 218 14.42 21.33 -5.30
N LEU A 219 13.91 20.13 -4.99
CA LEU A 219 12.69 19.94 -4.22
C LEU A 219 12.72 20.63 -2.84
N LEU A 220 13.74 20.35 -2.02
CA LEU A 220 13.85 20.93 -0.67
C LEU A 220 14.21 22.41 -0.66
N HIS A 221 14.98 22.86 -1.67
CA HIS A 221 15.58 24.20 -1.65
C HIS A 221 14.69 25.26 -2.28
N THR A 222 13.92 24.91 -3.32
CA THR A 222 13.18 25.91 -4.11
C THR A 222 11.74 25.51 -4.38
N ILE A 223 11.47 24.27 -4.78
CA ILE A 223 10.13 23.85 -5.23
C ILE A 223 9.17 23.73 -4.05
N PHE A 224 9.48 22.96 -3.00
CA PHE A 224 8.60 22.83 -1.83
C PHE A 224 8.40 24.14 -1.07
N PRO A 225 9.43 24.99 -0.83
CA PRO A 225 9.21 26.30 -0.22
C PRO A 225 8.18 27.15 -0.98
N ARG A 226 8.28 27.21 -2.32
CA ARG A 226 7.32 27.94 -3.17
C ARG A 226 5.93 27.30 -3.13
N ALA A 227 5.85 25.98 -3.29
CA ALA A 227 4.60 25.25 -3.23
C ALA A 227 3.89 25.43 -1.88
N MET A 228 4.62 25.45 -0.76
CA MET A 228 4.07 25.71 0.56
C MET A 228 3.49 27.12 0.68
N ARG A 229 4.21 28.15 0.22
CA ARG A 229 3.71 29.54 0.28
C ARG A 229 2.49 29.75 -0.62
N ASP A 230 2.46 29.10 -1.78
CA ASP A 230 1.29 29.15 -2.64
C ASP A 230 0.10 28.39 -2.03
N ALA A 231 0.34 27.21 -1.45
CA ALA A 231 -0.67 26.34 -0.87
C ALA A 231 -1.30 26.89 0.41
N TYR A 232 -0.47 27.26 1.38
CA TYR A 232 -0.87 27.61 2.75
C TYR A 232 -0.87 29.12 3.01
N GLY A 233 -0.40 29.93 2.05
CA GLY A 233 -0.35 31.39 2.14
C GLY A 233 1.08 31.95 2.21
N PRO A 234 1.27 33.23 1.83
CA PRO A 234 2.59 33.86 1.70
C PRO A 234 3.36 33.92 3.02
N ASP A 235 2.69 33.76 4.17
CA ASP A 235 3.28 33.78 5.51
C ASP A 235 3.44 32.38 6.15
N ALA A 236 3.11 31.31 5.43
CA ALA A 236 3.19 29.95 5.95
C ALA A 236 4.59 29.58 6.45
N SER A 237 4.72 29.19 7.73
CA SER A 237 6.02 28.77 8.29
C SER A 237 6.65 27.64 7.47
N LEU A 238 7.96 27.77 7.23
CA LEU A 238 8.78 26.75 6.58
C LEU A 238 9.63 25.97 7.59
N ASP A 239 9.44 26.17 8.90
CA ASP A 239 10.34 25.66 9.93
C ASP A 239 10.44 24.12 9.88
N GLY A 240 9.30 23.44 9.73
CA GLY A 240 9.28 21.99 9.56
C GLY A 240 10.04 21.51 8.31
N LEU A 241 9.96 22.24 7.19
CA LEU A 241 10.70 21.93 5.95
C LEU A 241 12.19 22.25 6.08
N ASN A 242 12.53 23.39 6.70
CA ASN A 242 13.90 23.78 6.97
C ASN A 242 14.57 22.79 7.92
N MET A 243 13.86 22.27 8.92
CA MET A 243 14.37 21.24 9.83
C MET A 243 14.72 19.94 9.09
N VAL A 244 13.88 19.51 8.15
CA VAL A 244 14.19 18.35 7.28
C VAL A 244 15.40 18.66 6.40
N ARG A 245 15.43 19.81 5.75
CA ARG A 245 16.56 20.23 4.90
C ARG A 245 17.88 20.24 5.68
N GLU A 246 17.91 20.90 6.83
CA GLU A 246 19.10 21.00 7.68
C GLU A 246 19.57 19.64 8.21
N PHE A 247 18.64 18.75 8.57
CA PHE A 247 18.98 17.39 8.97
C PHE A 247 19.67 16.65 7.81
N LEU A 248 19.09 16.66 6.62
CA LEU A 248 19.66 16.02 5.43
C LEU A 248 21.05 16.57 5.05
N GLU A 249 21.28 17.87 5.21
CA GLU A 249 22.54 18.52 4.78
C GLU A 249 23.66 18.42 5.82
N HIS A 250 23.33 18.51 7.12
CA HIS A 250 24.33 18.76 8.17
C HIS A 250 24.41 17.67 9.23
N ASP A 251 23.39 16.81 9.36
CA ASP A 251 23.43 15.72 10.34
C ASP A 251 24.21 14.51 9.78
N PRO A 252 25.11 13.89 10.55
CA PRO A 252 25.87 12.72 10.10
C PRO A 252 24.99 11.55 9.64
N HIS A 253 23.82 11.36 10.25
CA HIS A 253 22.86 10.36 9.78
C HIS A 253 22.02 10.89 8.62
N GLY A 254 21.66 12.17 8.64
CA GLY A 254 20.88 12.79 7.57
C GLY A 254 21.56 12.77 6.20
N GLN A 255 22.89 12.88 6.14
CA GLN A 255 23.67 12.87 4.90
C GLN A 255 23.64 11.53 4.14
N TYR A 256 23.19 10.43 4.77
CA TYR A 256 22.93 9.16 4.09
C TYR A 256 21.60 9.15 3.33
N LEU A 257 20.74 10.15 3.54
CA LEU A 257 19.41 10.19 2.94
C LEU A 257 19.44 10.84 1.57
N THR A 258 18.77 10.20 0.62
CA THR A 258 18.53 10.73 -0.73
C THR A 258 17.07 11.09 -0.87
N ILE A 259 16.77 12.32 -1.31
CA ILE A 259 15.40 12.72 -1.61
C ILE A 259 14.84 11.94 -2.80
N LEU A 260 13.63 11.44 -2.63
CA LEU A 260 12.85 10.85 -3.70
C LEU A 260 11.99 11.93 -4.35
N GLY A 261 11.81 11.85 -5.65
CA GLY A 261 10.92 12.73 -6.40
C GLY A 261 9.44 12.44 -6.20
N THR A 262 9.02 12.09 -4.99
CA THR A 262 7.63 11.77 -4.63
C THR A 262 7.19 12.62 -3.45
N THR A 263 5.96 13.10 -3.51
CA THR A 263 5.24 13.71 -2.39
C THR A 263 3.82 13.17 -2.35
N ALA A 264 3.10 13.41 -1.26
CA ALA A 264 1.67 13.19 -1.19
C ALA A 264 1.03 14.34 -0.44
N ILE A 265 -0.15 14.78 -0.89
CA ILE A 265 -0.92 15.89 -0.33
C ILE A 265 -2.26 15.34 0.14
N ASP A 266 -2.66 15.67 1.37
CA ASP A 266 -4.03 15.41 1.84
C ASP A 266 -5.00 16.34 1.06
N CYS A 267 -6.04 15.79 0.44
CA CYS A 267 -7.03 16.55 -0.33
C CYS A 267 -8.15 17.08 0.59
N CYS A 268 -7.79 17.97 1.50
CA CYS A 268 -8.69 18.60 2.47
C CYS A 268 -8.31 20.07 2.70
N ASP A 269 -8.96 20.71 3.67
CA ASP A 269 -8.74 22.11 3.98
C ASP A 269 -7.28 22.40 4.40
N ALA A 270 -6.83 23.64 4.15
CA ALA A 270 -5.45 24.04 4.40
C ALA A 270 -5.02 24.03 5.87
N ALA A 271 -5.96 24.03 6.83
CA ALA A 271 -5.66 24.01 8.25
C ALA A 271 -5.35 22.60 8.78
N THR A 272 -5.65 21.56 7.97
CA THR A 272 -5.42 20.16 8.31
C THR A 272 -4.53 19.42 7.31
N SER A 273 -4.52 19.85 6.05
CA SER A 273 -3.77 19.20 4.96
C SER A 273 -2.27 19.23 5.19
N ARG A 274 -1.63 18.05 5.14
CA ARG A 274 -0.16 17.92 5.15
C ARG A 274 0.37 17.60 3.77
N PHE A 275 1.65 17.88 3.57
CA PHE A 275 2.41 17.28 2.47
C PHE A 275 3.55 16.42 3.01
N LYS A 276 4.02 15.48 2.17
CA LYS A 276 5.03 14.50 2.56
C LYS A 276 6.32 14.66 1.77
N VAL A 277 7.47 14.63 2.44
CA VAL A 277 8.78 14.55 1.77
C VAL A 277 9.29 13.13 1.91
N TYR A 278 9.44 12.42 0.79
CA TYR A 278 9.95 11.05 0.77
C TYR A 278 11.47 11.03 0.57
N VAL A 279 12.17 10.21 1.35
CA VAL A 279 13.62 10.02 1.27
C VAL A 279 13.96 8.53 1.41
N THR A 280 15.14 8.12 0.95
CA THR A 280 15.63 6.74 1.08
C THR A 280 17.06 6.72 1.59
N THR A 281 17.46 5.62 2.24
CA THR A 281 18.83 5.38 2.72
C THR A 281 19.22 3.94 2.44
N THR A 282 20.51 3.71 2.19
CA THR A 282 21.07 2.34 2.14
C THR A 282 21.65 1.90 3.47
N ASN A 283 21.80 2.80 4.45
CA ASN A 283 22.30 2.45 5.78
C ASN A 283 21.17 1.78 6.57
N THR A 284 21.37 0.52 6.93
CA THR A 284 20.35 -0.31 7.59
C THR A 284 20.63 -0.56 9.08
N SER A 285 21.59 0.15 9.68
CA SER A 285 21.84 0.06 11.12
C SER A 285 20.68 0.65 11.92
N PHE A 286 20.30 0.01 13.02
CA PHE A 286 19.20 0.51 13.85
C PHE A 286 19.49 1.91 14.41
N ALA A 287 20.74 2.20 14.76
CA ALA A 287 21.17 3.51 15.23
C ALA A 287 20.86 4.61 14.19
N HIS A 288 21.10 4.35 12.90
CA HIS A 288 20.72 5.27 11.83
C HIS A 288 19.20 5.39 11.70
N LEU A 289 18.45 4.28 11.72
CA LEU A 289 16.98 4.33 11.64
C LEU A 289 16.38 5.16 12.79
N ALA A 290 16.86 4.96 14.01
CA ALA A 290 16.44 5.71 15.19
C ALA A 290 16.80 7.20 15.09
N ALA A 291 17.99 7.53 14.59
CA ALA A 291 18.40 8.91 14.34
C ALA A 291 17.48 9.60 13.32
N VAL A 292 17.14 8.95 12.21
CA VAL A 292 16.21 9.52 11.22
C VAL A 292 14.80 9.71 11.82
N MET A 293 14.29 8.72 12.55
CA MET A 293 12.98 8.78 13.22
C MET A 293 12.87 9.88 14.30
N THR A 294 13.99 10.44 14.74
CA THR A 294 14.08 11.48 15.77
C THR A 294 14.74 12.77 15.29
N LEU A 295 15.05 12.88 13.98
CA LEU A 295 15.84 13.99 13.41
C LEU A 295 17.13 14.25 14.20
N GLY A 296 17.91 13.20 14.47
CA GLY A 296 19.14 13.28 15.25
C GLY A 296 18.89 13.66 16.72
N GLY A 297 17.74 13.27 17.27
CA GLY A 297 17.32 13.64 18.62
C GLY A 297 16.66 15.03 18.75
N ARG A 298 16.56 15.81 17.66
CA ARG A 298 15.86 17.11 17.66
C ARG A 298 14.37 16.97 17.96
N LYS A 299 13.74 15.91 17.46
CA LYS A 299 12.36 15.54 17.81
C LYS A 299 12.42 14.60 19.02
N PRO A 300 11.94 15.02 20.19
CA PRO A 300 11.91 14.15 21.37
C PRO A 300 11.09 12.89 21.11
N GLU A 301 11.56 11.78 21.67
CA GLU A 301 10.86 10.50 21.64
C GLU A 301 11.22 9.65 22.87
N SER A 302 10.29 8.80 23.29
CA SER A 302 10.51 7.93 24.44
C SER A 302 11.49 6.78 24.13
N PRO A 303 12.34 6.37 25.08
CA PRO A 303 13.15 5.15 24.95
C PRO A 303 12.30 3.91 24.66
N GLU A 304 11.09 3.85 25.22
CA GLU A 304 10.15 2.75 25.05
C GLU A 304 9.71 2.64 23.58
N SER A 305 9.32 3.75 22.95
CA SER A 305 8.97 3.76 21.52
C SER A 305 10.13 3.31 20.62
N LEU A 306 11.35 3.75 20.92
CA LEU A 306 12.54 3.33 20.19
C LEU A 306 12.82 1.82 20.39
N SER A 307 12.67 1.32 21.61
CA SER A 307 12.81 -0.11 21.91
C SER A 307 11.79 -0.97 21.15
N GLN A 308 10.54 -0.50 21.04
CA GLN A 308 9.52 -1.17 20.23
C GLN A 308 9.88 -1.19 18.74
N LEU A 309 10.40 -0.09 18.20
CA LEU A 309 10.87 -0.04 16.82
C LEU A 309 12.05 -0.99 16.59
N GLN A 310 12.96 -1.08 17.56
CA GLN A 310 14.08 -2.03 17.52
C GLN A 310 13.58 -3.48 17.49
N GLU A 311 12.63 -3.83 18.35
CA GLU A 311 12.02 -5.18 18.40
C GLU A 311 11.43 -5.54 17.03
N LEU A 312 10.66 -4.63 16.42
CA LEU A 312 10.06 -4.83 15.09
C LEU A 312 11.12 -4.98 14.00
N TRP A 313 12.12 -4.09 13.98
CA TRP A 313 13.20 -4.16 13.00
C TRP A 313 13.98 -5.48 13.11
N TYR A 314 14.33 -5.91 14.33
CA TYR A 314 15.08 -7.13 14.56
C TYR A 314 14.25 -8.37 14.23
N ALA A 315 12.96 -8.37 14.56
CA ALA A 315 12.06 -9.45 14.20
C ALA A 315 11.92 -9.59 12.66
N LEU A 316 11.72 -8.49 11.93
CA LEU A 316 11.64 -8.50 10.46
C LEU A 316 12.94 -8.99 9.83
N LYS A 317 14.09 -8.61 10.39
CA LYS A 317 15.41 -8.99 9.91
C LYS A 317 15.90 -10.34 10.44
N ALA A 318 15.12 -11.01 11.30
CA ALA A 318 15.50 -12.22 12.03
C ALA A 318 16.87 -12.10 12.75
N LEU A 319 17.12 -10.97 13.40
CA LEU A 319 18.37 -10.68 14.12
C LEU A 319 18.33 -11.18 15.56
N ASP A 320 19.51 -11.51 16.08
CA ASP A 320 19.70 -11.77 17.51
C ASP A 320 19.34 -10.50 18.33
N PRO A 321 18.64 -10.61 19.47
CA PRO A 321 18.36 -9.46 20.34
C PRO A 321 19.60 -8.67 20.79
N LYS A 322 20.79 -9.30 20.79
CA LYS A 322 22.09 -8.69 21.12
C LYS A 322 22.83 -8.16 19.89
N PHE A 323 22.24 -8.21 18.70
CA PHE A 323 22.84 -7.66 17.49
C PHE A 323 23.19 -6.17 17.72
N PRO A 324 24.40 -5.70 17.35
CA PRO A 324 24.80 -4.32 17.61
C PRO A 324 23.91 -3.32 16.86
N THR A 325 23.43 -2.29 17.55
CA THR A 325 22.56 -1.26 16.94
C THR A 325 23.27 -0.44 15.87
N THR A 326 24.60 -0.33 15.94
CA THR A 326 25.45 0.39 14.99
C THR A 326 25.88 -0.45 13.79
N ALA A 327 25.68 -1.78 13.84
CA ALA A 327 25.99 -2.64 12.71
C ALA A 327 24.84 -2.64 11.70
N GLU A 328 25.18 -2.73 10.42
CA GLU A 328 24.19 -2.91 9.37
C GLU A 328 23.69 -4.35 9.34
N ALA A 329 22.37 -4.52 9.17
CA ALA A 329 21.77 -5.83 9.14
C ALA A 329 22.18 -6.59 7.86
N PRO A 330 22.49 -7.89 7.93
CA PRO A 330 22.80 -8.67 6.74
C PRO A 330 21.70 -8.58 5.67
N SER A 331 22.11 -8.52 4.40
CA SER A 331 21.17 -8.62 3.29
C SER A 331 20.55 -10.01 3.27
N THR A 332 19.22 -10.08 3.26
CA THR A 332 18.44 -11.32 3.15
C THR A 332 18.16 -11.69 1.69
N VAL A 333 18.72 -10.93 0.73
CA VAL A 333 18.55 -11.15 -0.71
C VAL A 333 19.79 -11.84 -1.26
N ASN A 334 19.69 -13.15 -1.50
CA ASN A 334 20.63 -13.85 -2.37
C ASN A 334 20.37 -13.39 -3.81
N ASN A 335 21.35 -12.73 -4.44
CA ASN A 335 21.32 -12.36 -5.85
C ASN A 335 21.24 -13.61 -6.72
N SER A 336 20.03 -14.07 -7.08
CA SER A 336 19.87 -15.15 -8.05
C SER A 336 19.33 -14.72 -9.42
N ASN A 337 18.93 -13.45 -9.62
CA ASN A 337 18.54 -12.95 -10.94
C ASN A 337 18.92 -11.46 -11.11
N GLY A 338 20.06 -11.19 -11.73
CA GLY A 338 20.45 -9.83 -12.10
C GLY A 338 21.88 -9.76 -12.61
N THR A 339 22.05 -9.94 -13.91
CA THR A 339 23.27 -9.62 -14.65
C THR A 339 23.81 -8.25 -14.22
N THR A 340 25.03 -8.25 -13.68
CA THR A 340 25.81 -7.04 -13.45
C THR A 340 26.17 -6.42 -14.79
N THR A 341 25.35 -5.49 -15.28
CA THR A 341 25.80 -4.59 -16.33
C THR A 341 26.39 -3.34 -15.68
N ASN A 342 27.71 -3.23 -15.78
CA ASN A 342 28.48 -2.00 -15.71
C ASN A 342 28.66 -1.32 -14.35
N GLY A 343 29.24 -2.01 -13.37
CA GLY A 343 30.14 -1.40 -12.36
C GLY A 343 29.65 -0.19 -11.58
N LYS A 344 28.34 0.05 -11.50
CA LYS A 344 27.75 1.12 -10.68
C LYS A 344 27.59 0.61 -9.23
N PRO A 345 27.80 1.47 -8.22
CA PRO A 345 27.61 1.09 -6.83
C PRO A 345 26.19 0.57 -6.61
N ASN A 346 26.04 -0.36 -5.66
CA ASN A 346 24.78 -1.02 -5.28
C ASN A 346 23.60 -0.06 -5.43
N ASN A 347 22.69 -0.38 -6.34
CA ASN A 347 21.47 0.39 -6.53
C ASN A 347 20.74 0.44 -5.19
N ALA A 348 20.43 1.64 -4.67
CA ALA A 348 19.69 1.82 -3.42
C ALA A 348 18.36 1.03 -3.40
N ASN A 349 17.85 0.66 -4.58
CA ASN A 349 16.71 -0.23 -4.75
C ASN A 349 16.92 -1.67 -4.24
N VAL A 350 18.12 -2.14 -3.92
CA VAL A 350 18.33 -3.56 -3.56
C VAL A 350 18.36 -3.82 -2.05
N SER A 351 18.70 -2.82 -1.22
CA SER A 351 18.89 -3.05 0.23
C SER A 351 18.48 -1.89 1.15
N GLY A 352 17.93 -0.79 0.62
CA GLY A 352 17.58 0.40 1.41
C GLY A 352 16.16 0.41 1.99
N VAL A 353 15.95 1.31 2.95
CA VAL A 353 14.62 1.63 3.52
C VAL A 353 14.18 3.05 3.14
N THR A 354 12.88 3.29 3.13
CA THR A 354 12.30 4.60 2.81
C THR A 354 11.75 5.27 4.06
N PHE A 355 11.86 6.59 4.15
CA PHE A 355 11.18 7.40 5.14
C PHE A 355 10.31 8.44 4.46
N TYR A 356 9.30 8.93 5.16
CA TYR A 356 8.71 10.21 4.81
C TYR A 356 8.52 11.11 6.03
N PHE A 357 8.64 12.42 5.76
CA PHE A 357 8.35 13.49 6.70
C PHE A 357 7.00 14.13 6.33
N ASP A 358 6.00 13.99 7.19
CA ASP A 358 4.71 14.69 7.08
C ASP A 358 4.87 16.10 7.66
N ILE A 359 4.69 17.11 6.83
CA ILE A 359 4.92 18.52 7.15
C ILE A 359 3.60 19.29 7.08
N HIS A 360 3.37 20.13 8.09
CA HIS A 360 2.31 21.15 8.12
C HIS A 360 2.86 22.43 8.75
N PRO A 361 2.55 23.64 8.24
CA PRO A 361 3.09 24.90 8.78
C PRO A 361 2.79 25.16 10.27
N LYS A 362 1.66 24.63 10.77
CA LYS A 362 1.23 24.75 12.18
C LYS A 362 2.08 23.97 13.18
N TYR A 363 2.74 22.88 12.78
CA TYR A 363 3.43 21.99 13.71
C TYR A 363 4.93 22.27 13.72
N SER A 364 5.52 22.30 14.92
CA SER A 364 6.96 22.58 15.10
C SER A 364 7.86 21.46 14.61
N PHE A 365 7.36 20.21 14.59
CA PHE A 365 8.10 19.04 14.14
C PHE A 365 7.34 18.31 13.04
N PRO A 366 8.02 17.82 11.99
CA PRO A 366 7.40 16.89 11.07
C PRO A 366 7.11 15.56 11.78
N HIS A 367 6.04 14.88 11.37
CA HIS A 367 5.88 13.47 11.75
C HIS A 367 6.72 12.61 10.79
N ILE A 368 7.28 11.53 11.31
CA ILE A 368 8.25 10.72 10.58
C ILE A 368 7.72 9.30 10.52
N LYS A 369 7.74 8.70 9.33
CA LYS A 369 7.38 7.31 9.14
C LYS A 369 8.47 6.57 8.40
N LEU A 370 8.95 5.47 8.98
CA LEU A 370 9.78 4.48 8.33
C LEU A 370 8.89 3.54 7.49
N GLN A 371 9.34 3.15 6.31
CA GLN A 371 8.77 2.12 5.46
C GLN A 371 9.83 1.05 5.16
N VAL A 372 9.59 -0.17 5.64
CA VAL A 372 10.43 -1.34 5.45
C VAL A 372 9.85 -2.19 4.33
N ASP A 373 10.62 -2.33 3.24
CA ASP A 373 10.28 -3.18 2.10
C ASP A 373 10.56 -4.66 2.41
N VAL A 374 9.50 -5.44 2.47
CA VAL A 374 9.58 -6.85 2.88
C VAL A 374 10.40 -7.66 1.88
N SER A 375 10.31 -7.34 0.58
CA SER A 375 11.05 -8.04 -0.47
C SER A 375 12.58 -7.97 -0.30
N LYS A 376 13.07 -6.96 0.43
CA LYS A 376 14.51 -6.68 0.66
C LYS A 376 14.97 -7.05 2.06
N HIS A 377 14.05 -7.10 3.02
CA HIS A 377 14.42 -7.17 4.43
C HIS A 377 14.04 -8.48 5.10
N THR A 378 13.13 -9.29 4.54
CA THR A 378 12.69 -10.54 5.17
C THR A 378 12.97 -11.76 4.28
N THR A 379 12.85 -12.95 4.87
CA THR A 379 13.02 -14.23 4.17
C THR A 379 11.82 -14.53 3.25
N SER A 380 10.61 -14.37 3.77
CA SER A 380 9.35 -14.59 3.06
C SER A 380 8.30 -13.55 3.46
N ASP A 381 7.18 -13.48 2.73
CA ASP A 381 6.03 -12.65 3.14
C ASP A 381 5.45 -13.17 4.47
N LEU A 382 5.36 -14.49 4.64
CA LEU A 382 4.82 -15.12 5.86
C LEU A 382 5.63 -14.80 7.11
N ASP A 383 6.97 -14.86 7.03
CA ASP A 383 7.84 -14.52 8.15
C ASP A 383 7.68 -13.06 8.57
N ALA A 384 7.55 -12.17 7.59
CA ALA A 384 7.32 -10.74 7.83
C ALA A 384 5.98 -10.49 8.53
N ILE A 385 4.93 -11.16 8.05
CA ILE A 385 3.59 -11.11 8.63
C ILE A 385 3.64 -11.63 10.07
N HIS A 386 4.25 -12.79 10.32
CA HIS A 386 4.38 -13.37 11.66
C HIS A 386 5.19 -12.51 12.62
N ALA A 387 6.24 -11.83 12.15
CA ALA A 387 7.02 -10.90 12.97
C ALA A 387 6.12 -9.78 13.53
N VAL A 388 5.31 -9.16 12.67
CA VAL A 388 4.42 -8.05 13.06
C VAL A 388 3.19 -8.52 13.82
N THR A 389 2.53 -9.59 13.38
CA THR A 389 1.34 -10.13 14.07
C THR A 389 1.70 -10.69 15.44
N GLY A 390 2.86 -11.32 15.59
CA GLY A 390 3.39 -11.75 16.89
C GLY A 390 3.67 -10.57 17.83
N PHE A 391 4.24 -9.48 17.31
CA PHE A 391 4.45 -8.24 18.07
C PHE A 391 3.12 -7.66 18.59
N LEU A 392 2.11 -7.60 17.73
CA LEU A 392 0.77 -7.11 18.05
C LEU A 392 0.04 -8.02 19.06
N ALA A 393 0.14 -9.34 18.89
CA ALA A 393 -0.49 -10.31 19.78
C ALA A 393 0.05 -10.19 21.23
N ARG A 394 1.36 -10.02 21.40
CA ARG A 394 1.99 -9.78 22.72
C ARG A 394 1.51 -8.49 23.39
N ARG A 395 0.93 -7.56 22.63
CA ARG A 395 0.42 -6.26 23.09
C ARG A 395 -1.11 -6.19 23.13
N GLY A 396 -1.77 -7.36 23.16
CA GLY A 396 -3.22 -7.46 23.33
C GLY A 396 -4.03 -7.24 22.04
N GLN A 397 -3.37 -7.20 20.87
CA GLN A 397 -4.03 -7.07 19.56
C GLN A 397 -4.07 -8.40 18.81
N GLY A 398 -4.18 -9.52 19.53
CA GLY A 398 -4.20 -10.87 18.96
C GLY A 398 -5.38 -11.13 18.01
N ALA A 399 -6.55 -10.54 18.30
CA ALA A 399 -7.72 -10.65 17.42
C ALA A 399 -7.49 -9.95 16.07
N ASP A 400 -6.92 -8.74 16.07
CA ASP A 400 -6.62 -8.02 14.83
C ASP A 400 -5.49 -8.71 14.05
N ALA A 401 -4.49 -9.22 14.76
CA ALA A 401 -3.41 -10.03 14.19
C ALA A 401 -3.96 -11.24 13.42
N GLN A 402 -4.89 -11.98 14.03
CA GLN A 402 -5.55 -13.10 13.36
C GLN A 402 -6.41 -12.63 12.19
N ALA A 403 -7.14 -11.52 12.35
CA ALA A 403 -7.99 -10.97 11.31
C ALA A 403 -7.20 -10.64 10.04
N TYR A 404 -6.02 -10.02 10.20
CA TYR A 404 -5.12 -9.76 9.08
C TYR A 404 -4.59 -11.05 8.44
N ILE A 405 -4.21 -12.07 9.23
CA ILE A 405 -3.80 -13.37 8.67
C ILE A 405 -4.92 -13.97 7.81
N ASN A 406 -6.17 -13.87 8.26
CA ASN A 406 -7.30 -14.37 7.49
C ASN A 406 -7.53 -13.54 6.20
N VAL A 407 -7.29 -12.22 6.21
CA VAL A 407 -7.30 -11.39 4.99
C VAL A 407 -6.25 -11.87 4.00
N VAL A 408 -5.03 -12.10 4.49
CA VAL A 408 -3.92 -12.53 3.63
C VAL A 408 -4.19 -13.91 3.02
N ARG A 409 -4.65 -14.88 3.83
CA ARG A 409 -4.96 -16.25 3.38
C ARG A 409 -6.14 -16.34 2.41
N ALA A 410 -7.06 -15.38 2.50
CA ALA A 410 -8.16 -15.27 1.53
C ALA A 410 -7.69 -14.75 0.16
N MET A 411 -6.49 -14.14 0.07
CA MET A 411 -5.93 -13.64 -1.18
C MET A 411 -4.83 -14.53 -1.73
N ILE A 412 -3.99 -15.12 -0.88
CA ILE A 412 -2.77 -15.84 -1.29
C ILE A 412 -2.65 -17.14 -0.51
N SER A 413 -2.22 -18.21 -1.18
CA SER A 413 -1.98 -19.50 -0.53
C SER A 413 -0.83 -19.44 0.49
N ASP A 414 -0.91 -20.26 1.54
CA ASP A 414 0.17 -20.39 2.54
C ASP A 414 1.50 -20.82 1.91
N GLU A 415 1.46 -21.64 0.86
CA GLU A 415 2.67 -22.05 0.13
C GLU A 415 3.35 -20.87 -0.54
N GLU A 416 2.58 -20.01 -1.21
CA GLU A 416 3.11 -18.82 -1.85
C GLU A 416 3.66 -17.82 -0.82
N LEU A 417 2.96 -17.58 0.29
CA LEU A 417 3.44 -16.69 1.35
C LEU A 417 4.77 -17.15 1.96
N ARG A 418 5.02 -18.46 2.03
CA ARG A 418 6.24 -19.04 2.60
C ARG A 418 7.41 -19.08 1.62
N THR A 419 7.13 -19.28 0.34
CA THR A 419 8.15 -19.53 -0.69
C THR A 419 8.47 -18.31 -1.53
N ARG A 420 7.61 -17.27 -1.49
CA ARG A 420 7.74 -16.07 -2.32
C ARG A 420 7.67 -14.81 -1.46
N ARG A 421 8.05 -13.70 -2.11
CA ARG A 421 7.89 -12.34 -1.63
C ARG A 421 7.15 -11.52 -2.67
N GLY A 422 6.46 -10.48 -2.22
CA GLY A 422 5.84 -9.47 -3.06
C GLY A 422 4.37 -9.22 -2.75
N PHE A 423 3.69 -10.13 -2.04
CA PHE A 423 2.34 -9.84 -1.55
C PHE A 423 2.40 -8.77 -0.46
N GLN A 424 3.15 -9.02 0.62
CA GLN A 424 3.41 -8.02 1.64
C GLN A 424 4.45 -7.06 1.08
N ALA A 425 4.06 -5.86 0.67
CA ALA A 425 4.97 -4.90 0.07
C ALA A 425 5.82 -4.20 1.13
N PHE A 426 5.15 -3.55 2.09
CA PHE A 426 5.82 -2.76 3.13
C PHE A 426 5.17 -2.96 4.50
N PHE A 427 5.96 -2.81 5.55
CA PHE A 427 5.48 -2.37 6.85
C PHE A 427 5.94 -0.96 7.11
N ALA A 428 5.05 -0.10 7.59
CA ALA A 428 5.37 1.26 7.94
C ALA A 428 5.19 1.52 9.43
N PHE A 429 6.13 2.25 10.02
CA PHE A 429 6.23 2.50 11.45
C PHE A 429 6.35 3.99 11.73
N ALA A 430 5.43 4.53 12.53
CA ALA A 430 5.50 5.88 13.06
C ALA A 430 5.31 5.85 14.57
N PHE A 431 5.72 6.90 15.27
CA PHE A 431 5.44 7.03 16.69
C PHE A 431 4.14 7.81 16.92
N LYS A 432 3.30 7.31 17.82
CA LYS A 432 2.04 7.94 18.20
C LYS A 432 1.76 7.68 19.68
N LYS A 433 1.80 8.75 20.48
CA LYS A 433 1.50 8.71 21.92
C LYS A 433 2.34 7.66 22.69
N GLY A 434 3.63 7.56 22.38
CA GLY A 434 4.55 6.61 23.05
C GLY A 434 4.52 5.17 22.50
N GLU A 435 3.66 4.88 21.52
CA GLU A 435 3.55 3.57 20.89
C GLU A 435 3.95 3.63 19.40
N VAL A 436 4.31 2.47 18.83
CA VAL A 436 4.52 2.34 17.38
C VAL A 436 3.16 2.15 16.68
N ASP A 437 2.77 3.12 15.86
CA ASP A 437 1.65 3.01 14.92
C ASP A 437 2.11 2.25 13.67
N ILE A 438 1.53 1.07 13.45
CA ILE A 438 1.91 0.17 12.37
C ILE A 438 0.91 0.32 11.21
N THR A 439 1.41 0.26 9.98
CA THR A 439 0.58 0.11 8.78
C THR A 439 1.18 -0.97 7.88
N SER A 440 0.41 -2.01 7.58
CA SER A 440 0.77 -2.99 6.56
C SER A 440 0.37 -2.44 5.18
N TYR A 441 1.24 -2.56 4.19
CA TYR A 441 0.93 -2.33 2.78
C TYR A 441 1.14 -3.63 2.02
N PHE A 442 0.16 -4.04 1.22
CA PHE A 442 0.18 -5.30 0.50
C PHE A 442 -0.50 -5.17 -0.86
N LEU A 443 -0.25 -6.14 -1.72
CA LEU A 443 -0.56 -6.12 -3.13
C LEU A 443 -1.37 -7.35 -3.53
N PRO A 444 -2.43 -7.20 -4.34
CA PRO A 444 -3.21 -8.33 -4.81
C PRO A 444 -2.46 -9.27 -5.77
N GLN A 445 -1.31 -8.84 -6.31
CA GLN A 445 -0.48 -9.62 -7.25
C GLN A 445 -1.26 -10.10 -8.49
N ILE A 446 -2.09 -9.23 -9.08
CA ILE A 446 -3.05 -9.56 -10.14
C ILE A 446 -2.41 -10.16 -11.38
N TYR A 447 -1.32 -9.57 -11.87
CA TYR A 447 -0.64 -10.04 -13.07
C TYR A 447 0.22 -11.27 -12.78
N ARG A 448 0.89 -11.28 -11.62
CA ARG A 448 1.70 -12.43 -11.20
C ARG A 448 0.85 -13.68 -10.98
N ARG A 449 -0.35 -13.53 -10.43
CA ARG A 449 -1.33 -14.59 -10.14
C ARG A 449 -2.40 -14.71 -11.22
N TYR A 450 -2.09 -14.31 -12.45
CA TYR A 450 -3.06 -14.27 -13.54
C TYR A 450 -3.75 -15.63 -13.76
N VAL A 451 -2.98 -16.72 -13.75
CA VAL A 451 -3.52 -18.08 -13.98
C VAL A 451 -4.39 -18.51 -12.81
N GLU A 452 -3.92 -18.30 -11.58
CA GLU A 452 -4.64 -18.65 -10.36
C GLU A 452 -5.96 -17.89 -10.25
N ILE A 453 -5.98 -16.60 -10.59
CA ILE A 453 -7.19 -15.77 -10.58
C ILE A 453 -8.19 -16.24 -11.65
N GLU A 454 -7.74 -16.57 -12.86
CA GLU A 454 -8.64 -17.11 -13.90
C GLU A 454 -9.28 -18.44 -13.46
N ASP A 455 -8.51 -19.32 -12.81
CA ASP A 455 -9.01 -20.58 -12.26
C ASP A 455 -10.03 -20.34 -11.12
N GLU A 456 -9.75 -19.41 -10.20
CA GLU A 456 -10.65 -19.00 -9.11
C GLU A 456 -12.00 -18.49 -9.66
N LEU A 457 -11.96 -17.57 -10.64
CA LEU A 457 -13.17 -16.99 -11.24
C LEU A 457 -13.98 -18.03 -12.02
N ALA A 458 -13.33 -18.97 -12.73
CA ALA A 458 -14.01 -20.05 -13.44
C ALA A 458 -14.75 -21.01 -12.49
N LEU A 459 -14.17 -21.30 -11.32
CA LEU A 459 -14.80 -22.11 -10.28
C LEU A 459 -16.02 -21.41 -9.66
N GLU A 460 -15.91 -20.11 -9.38
CA GLU A 460 -17.01 -19.30 -8.86
C GLU A 460 -18.19 -19.25 -9.84
N GLU A 461 -17.94 -19.04 -11.13
CA GLU A 461 -18.99 -19.09 -12.15
C GLU A 461 -19.68 -20.46 -12.20
N GLY A 462 -18.91 -21.54 -12.11
CA GLY A 462 -19.44 -22.91 -12.07
C GLY A 462 -20.33 -23.14 -10.85
N ASN A 463 -19.93 -22.64 -9.69
CA ASN A 463 -20.71 -22.73 -8.44
C ASN A 463 -21.98 -21.87 -8.48
N PHE A 464 -21.90 -20.66 -9.04
CA PHE A 464 -23.06 -19.79 -9.24
C PHE A 464 -24.11 -20.45 -10.14
N LYS A 465 -23.69 -21.00 -11.30
CA LYS A 465 -24.57 -21.72 -12.23
C LYS A 465 -25.24 -22.95 -11.59
N LYS A 466 -24.56 -23.65 -10.67
CA LYS A 466 -25.15 -24.75 -9.89
C LYS A 466 -26.21 -24.26 -8.91
N ARG A 467 -25.92 -23.17 -8.17
CA ARG A 467 -26.83 -22.56 -7.17
C ARG A 467 -28.10 -21.98 -7.80
N THR A 468 -28.01 -21.45 -9.02
CA THR A 468 -29.13 -20.84 -9.75
C THR A 468 -29.86 -21.81 -10.69
N SER A 469 -29.50 -23.10 -10.70
CA SER A 469 -30.15 -24.07 -11.59
C SER A 469 -31.65 -24.22 -11.31
N PRO A 470 -32.52 -24.39 -12.34
CA PRO A 470 -33.99 -24.31 -12.20
C PRO A 470 -34.63 -25.34 -11.28
N LYS A 471 -33.89 -26.37 -10.84
CA LYS A 471 -34.40 -27.41 -9.93
C LYS A 471 -34.79 -26.86 -8.54
N SER A 472 -34.32 -25.68 -8.15
CA SER A 472 -34.71 -25.05 -6.87
C SER A 472 -35.93 -24.11 -6.98
N GLN A 473 -36.38 -23.75 -8.19
CA GLN A 473 -37.40 -22.70 -8.39
C GLN A 473 -38.84 -23.21 -8.62
N ARG A 474 -39.09 -24.52 -8.56
CA ARG A 474 -40.46 -25.07 -8.59
C ARG A 474 -40.73 -25.99 -7.40
N ARG A 475 -40.94 -25.39 -6.22
CA ARG A 475 -41.97 -25.89 -5.30
C ARG A 475 -43.21 -25.05 -5.53
N SER A 476 -44.06 -25.53 -6.42
CA SER A 476 -45.40 -25.00 -6.68
C SER A 476 -46.17 -24.89 -5.36
N ARG A 477 -46.61 -23.69 -4.99
CA ARG A 477 -47.53 -23.42 -3.87
C ARG A 477 -49.00 -23.71 -4.23
N PHE A 478 -49.28 -24.60 -5.19
CA PHE A 478 -50.63 -24.90 -5.67
C PHE A 478 -51.08 -26.36 -5.46
N GLU A 479 -50.40 -27.17 -4.63
CA GLU A 479 -50.90 -28.50 -4.22
C GLU A 479 -51.67 -28.47 -2.88
N ALA A 480 -52.44 -27.42 -2.63
CA ALA A 480 -53.37 -27.37 -1.51
C ALA A 480 -54.60 -26.53 -1.88
N TYR A 481 -55.41 -27.05 -2.80
CA TYR A 481 -56.86 -26.81 -2.88
C TYR A 481 -57.55 -28.03 -3.48
#